data_AF-A0AA91KC86-F1
#
_entry.id   AF-A0AA91KC86-F1
#
_cell.length_a   1.000
_cell.length_b   1.000
_cell.length_c   1.000
_cell.angle_alpha   90.00
_cell.angle_beta   90.00
_cell.angle_gamma   90.00
#
_symmetry.space_group_name_H-M   'P 1'
#
loop_
_entity.id
_entity.type
_entity.pdbx_description
1 polymer ?
#
loop_
_entity_poly.entity_id
_entity_poly.type
_entity_poly.pdbx_seq_one_letter_code
_entity_poly.pdbx_strand_id
1 'polypeptide(L)'
;MENQFNCFLKEFAQDGESPEFTQLFFRSFQFGLPILFTMSDRKVYIGYVTEIRSQPFNDVHVIPIVSGHRDRSNLRLVPVTPYQDIIHDVENDATEELDFEAFTVTLPIREIVYAHLHDFEKYDKFKKAEKKLDFIQQDSCVFTNKL
;
A
#
# COMPACT_ATOMS: atom_id res chain seq x y z
N MET A 1 -5.77 -29.93 -4.33
CA MET A 1 -5.13 -29.22 -3.19
C MET A 1 -5.31 -27.71 -3.33
N GLU A 2 -4.86 -27.11 -4.43
CA GLU A 2 -4.97 -25.67 -4.70
C GLU A 2 -6.40 -25.10 -4.66
N ASN A 3 -7.39 -25.83 -5.21
CA ASN A 3 -8.79 -25.43 -5.17
C ASN A 3 -9.44 -25.45 -3.77
N GLN A 4 -9.04 -26.38 -2.89
CA GLN A 4 -9.56 -26.44 -1.52
C GLN A 4 -8.96 -25.34 -0.65
N PHE A 5 -7.66 -25.05 -0.83
CA PHE A 5 -6.99 -23.94 -0.15
C PHE A 5 -7.62 -22.59 -0.54
N ASN A 6 -7.89 -22.38 -1.83
CA ASN A 6 -8.56 -21.17 -2.31
C ASN A 6 -10.01 -21.03 -1.80
N CYS A 7 -10.76 -22.12 -1.65
CA CYS A 7 -12.10 -22.07 -1.04
C CYS A 7 -12.04 -21.73 0.46
N PHE A 8 -11.14 -22.39 1.20
CA PHE A 8 -10.94 -22.14 2.63
C PHE A 8 -10.51 -20.69 2.91
N LEU A 9 -9.56 -20.18 2.12
CA LEU A 9 -9.12 -18.79 2.19
C LEU A 9 -10.24 -17.79 1.87
N LYS A 10 -11.13 -18.11 0.93
CA LYS A 10 -12.28 -17.26 0.61
C LYS A 10 -13.29 -17.22 1.74
N GLU A 11 -13.61 -18.37 2.35
CA GLU A 11 -14.51 -18.43 3.50
C GLU A 11 -13.92 -17.68 4.69
N PHE A 12 -12.64 -17.90 5.01
CA PHE A 12 -11.96 -17.23 6.11
C PHE A 12 -11.84 -15.72 5.90
N ALA A 13 -11.53 -15.28 4.68
CA ALA A 13 -11.52 -13.88 4.33
C ALA A 13 -12.93 -13.26 4.45
N GLN A 14 -13.99 -13.98 4.07
CA GLN A 14 -15.36 -13.47 4.09
C GLN A 14 -16.09 -13.66 5.42
N ASP A 15 -15.46 -14.27 6.43
CA ASP A 15 -16.02 -14.39 7.76
C ASP A 15 -16.21 -13.00 8.40
N GLY A 16 -17.38 -12.75 8.97
CA GLY A 16 -17.74 -11.49 9.61
C GLY A 16 -16.95 -11.22 10.90
N GLU A 17 -16.32 -12.25 11.47
CA GLU A 17 -15.41 -12.12 12.62
C GLU A 17 -13.94 -11.91 12.21
N SER A 18 -13.63 -11.91 10.92
CA SER A 18 -12.25 -11.69 10.47
C SER A 18 -11.80 -10.26 10.81
N PRO A 19 -10.59 -10.08 11.39
CA PRO A 19 -10.09 -8.76 11.77
C PRO A 19 -10.04 -7.78 10.61
N GLU A 20 -10.12 -6.48 10.90
CA GLU A 20 -10.02 -5.41 9.91
C GLU A 20 -8.78 -5.62 9.01
N PHE A 21 -8.96 -5.38 7.71
CA PHE A 21 -7.91 -5.56 6.67
C PHE A 21 -7.45 -7.00 6.37
N THR A 22 -7.90 -8.03 7.10
CA THR A 22 -7.52 -9.43 6.81
C THR A 22 -7.76 -9.83 5.35
N GLN A 23 -8.92 -9.44 4.79
CA GLN A 23 -9.21 -9.65 3.37
C GLN A 23 -8.21 -8.96 2.42
N LEU A 24 -7.76 -7.76 2.78
CA LEU A 24 -6.81 -7.00 1.99
C LEU A 24 -5.44 -7.67 2.00
N PHE A 25 -5.03 -8.21 3.14
CA PHE A 25 -3.77 -8.95 3.29
C PHE A 25 -3.77 -10.22 2.43
N PHE A 26 -4.86 -10.98 2.47
CA PHE A 26 -5.01 -12.15 1.60
C PHE A 26 -5.00 -11.79 0.12
N ARG A 27 -5.65 -10.70 -0.28
CA ARG A 27 -5.61 -10.25 -1.68
C ARG A 27 -4.21 -9.80 -2.09
N SER A 28 -3.49 -9.12 -1.20
CA SER A 28 -2.09 -8.73 -1.43
C SER A 28 -1.23 -9.96 -1.68
N PHE A 29 -1.35 -10.97 -0.83
CA PHE A 29 -0.68 -12.26 -1.00
C PHE A 29 -1.10 -12.97 -2.29
N GLN A 30 -2.40 -13.07 -2.56
CA GLN A 30 -2.95 -13.77 -3.72
C GLN A 30 -2.52 -13.14 -5.06
N PHE A 31 -2.48 -11.81 -5.13
CA PHE A 31 -2.13 -11.08 -6.36
C PHE A 31 -0.63 -10.72 -6.44
N GLY A 32 0.15 -10.95 -5.38
CA GLY A 32 1.54 -10.51 -5.31
C GLY A 32 1.71 -8.98 -5.29
N LEU A 33 0.66 -8.23 -4.93
CA LEU A 33 0.65 -6.77 -4.97
C LEU A 33 0.89 -6.20 -3.56
N PRO A 34 1.76 -5.19 -3.39
CA PRO A 34 1.92 -4.51 -2.11
C PRO A 34 0.66 -3.73 -1.72
N ILE A 35 0.56 -3.34 -0.46
CA ILE A 35 -0.52 -2.52 0.08
C ILE A 35 0.02 -1.12 0.34
N LEU A 36 -0.71 -0.10 -0.10
CA LEU A 36 -0.50 1.29 0.30
C LEU A 36 -1.36 1.61 1.51
N PHE A 37 -0.71 1.89 2.64
CA PHE A 37 -1.30 2.35 3.89
C PHE A 37 -1.16 3.88 4.00
N THR A 38 -2.28 4.58 4.20
CA THR A 38 -2.31 6.02 4.52
C THR A 38 -2.62 6.19 6.00
N MET A 39 -1.70 6.83 6.72
CA MET A 39 -1.81 7.09 8.17
C MET A 39 -2.52 8.42 8.45
N SER A 40 -3.03 8.58 9.67
CA SER A 40 -3.72 9.77 10.19
C SER A 40 -2.87 11.05 10.12
N ASP A 41 -1.55 10.92 10.22
CA ASP A 41 -0.58 12.01 10.14
C ASP A 41 -0.13 12.36 8.70
N ARG A 42 -0.77 11.74 7.70
CA ARG A 42 -0.47 11.78 6.26
C ARG A 42 0.77 11.00 5.84
N LYS A 43 1.47 10.28 6.72
CA LYS A 43 2.50 9.34 6.28
C LYS A 43 1.89 8.24 5.42
N VAL A 44 2.67 7.76 4.47
CA VAL A 44 2.29 6.66 3.59
C VAL A 44 3.37 5.60 3.62
N TYR A 45 2.96 4.34 3.71
CA TYR A 45 3.83 3.18 3.57
C TYR A 45 3.26 2.28 2.48
N ILE A 46 4.10 1.84 1.55
CA ILE A 46 3.75 0.90 0.48
C ILE A 46 4.63 -0.33 0.66
N GLY A 47 4.04 -1.48 0.93
CA GLY A 47 4.81 -2.68 1.25
C GLY A 47 3.96 -3.93 1.43
N TYR A 48 4.61 -5.01 1.85
CA TYR A 48 3.96 -6.28 2.12
C TYR A 48 3.81 -6.48 3.62
N VAL A 49 2.68 -7.05 4.05
CA VAL A 49 2.53 -7.47 5.44
C VAL A 49 3.40 -8.69 5.71
N THR A 50 4.01 -8.76 6.89
CA THR A 50 4.88 -9.90 7.26
C THR A 50 4.09 -11.12 7.73
N GLU A 51 2.91 -10.88 8.31
CA GLU A 51 2.05 -11.92 8.86
C GLU A 51 0.57 -11.64 8.60
N ILE A 52 -0.22 -12.71 8.51
CA ILE A 52 -1.68 -12.67 8.49
C ILE A 52 -2.17 -13.43 9.71
N ARG A 53 -2.79 -12.71 10.64
CA ARG A 53 -3.22 -13.26 11.93
C ARG A 53 -4.71 -13.57 11.91
N SER A 54 -5.08 -14.70 12.50
CA SER A 54 -6.49 -15.08 12.69
C SER A 54 -7.12 -14.51 13.95
N GLN A 55 -6.29 -14.08 14.91
CA GLN A 55 -6.72 -13.46 16.16
C GLN A 55 -6.72 -11.94 16.03
N PRO A 56 -7.51 -11.21 16.83
CA PRO A 56 -7.45 -9.75 16.86
C PRO A 56 -6.02 -9.25 17.12
N PHE A 57 -5.62 -8.20 16.39
CA PHE A 57 -4.33 -7.54 16.52
C PHE A 57 -4.55 -6.02 16.51
N ASN A 58 -3.60 -5.27 17.08
CA ASN A 58 -3.70 -3.81 17.17
C ASN A 58 -2.80 -3.09 16.17
N ASP A 59 -1.87 -3.83 15.58
CA ASP A 59 -0.81 -3.31 14.74
C ASP A 59 -0.51 -4.27 13.58
N VAL A 60 -0.09 -3.68 12.47
CA VAL A 60 0.26 -4.36 11.23
C VAL A 60 1.75 -4.18 11.01
N HIS A 61 2.46 -5.29 10.88
CA HIS A 61 3.87 -5.29 10.51
C HIS A 61 3.99 -5.31 8.99
N VAL A 62 4.75 -4.35 8.46
CA VAL A 62 4.92 -4.16 7.01
C VAL A 62 6.40 -4.08 6.70
N ILE A 63 6.85 -4.83 5.71
CA ILE A 63 8.14 -4.60 5.05
C ILE A 63 7.89 -3.57 3.94
N PRO A 64 8.34 -2.32 4.10
CA PRO A 64 8.10 -1.28 3.12
C PRO A 64 9.00 -1.47 1.90
N ILE A 65 8.44 -1.17 0.73
CA ILE A 65 9.16 -0.97 -0.53
C ILE A 65 9.44 0.53 -0.69
N VAL A 66 8.43 1.35 -0.40
CA VAL A 66 8.50 2.81 -0.47
C VAL A 66 7.73 3.40 0.71
N SER A 67 8.26 4.43 1.35
CA SER A 67 7.47 5.34 2.21
C SER A 67 7.43 6.75 1.67
N GLY A 68 6.47 7.52 2.14
CA GLY A 68 6.27 8.90 1.75
C GLY A 68 5.20 9.59 2.57
N HIS A 69 4.54 10.56 1.97
CA HIS A 69 3.42 11.26 2.59
C HIS A 69 2.42 11.74 1.54
N ARG A 70 1.23 12.12 1.98
CA ARG A 70 0.28 12.85 1.14
C ARG A 70 0.52 14.35 1.28
N ASP A 71 0.65 15.03 0.14
CA ASP A 71 0.78 16.49 0.09
C ASP A 71 -0.43 17.16 0.77
N ARG A 72 -0.18 18.25 1.50
CA ARG A 72 -1.22 18.92 2.29
C ARG A 72 -2.27 19.63 1.42
N SER A 73 -1.87 20.13 0.26
CA SER A 73 -2.74 20.96 -0.59
C SER A 73 -3.64 20.13 -1.50
N ASN A 74 -3.15 18.99 -1.98
CA ASN A 74 -3.84 18.20 -3.00
C ASN A 74 -3.93 16.70 -2.69
N LEU A 75 -3.42 16.25 -1.53
CA LEU A 75 -3.46 14.87 -1.05
C LEU A 75 -2.77 13.85 -1.98
N ARG A 76 -1.98 14.30 -2.95
CA ARG A 76 -1.21 13.44 -3.85
C ARG A 76 -0.11 12.73 -3.07
N LEU A 77 0.12 11.47 -3.43
CA LEU A 77 1.24 10.70 -2.91
C LEU A 77 2.57 11.34 -3.33
N VAL A 78 3.42 11.61 -2.35
CA VAL A 78 4.80 12.06 -2.50
C VAL A 78 5.72 10.98 -1.92
N PRO A 79 6.34 10.14 -2.77
CA PRO A 79 7.36 9.18 -2.34
C PRO A 79 8.58 9.90 -1.75
N VAL A 80 9.19 9.33 -0.72
CA VAL A 80 10.35 9.92 -0.02
C VAL A 80 11.49 8.92 0.16
N THR A 81 11.20 7.71 0.67
CA THR A 81 12.23 6.72 1.01
C THR A 81 12.02 5.44 0.21
N PRO A 82 12.94 5.09 -0.71
CA PRO A 82 12.89 3.84 -1.47
C PRO A 82 13.67 2.75 -0.72
N TYR A 83 12.98 1.99 0.14
CA TYR A 83 13.60 0.91 0.91
C TYR A 83 14.14 -0.19 0.02
N GLN A 84 13.44 -0.48 -1.09
CA GLN A 84 13.86 -1.51 -2.03
C GLN A 84 15.27 -1.28 -2.58
N ASP A 85 15.61 -0.03 -2.91
CA ASP A 85 16.93 0.30 -3.45
C ASP A 85 18.04 0.05 -2.41
N ILE A 86 17.78 0.42 -1.15
CA ILE A 86 18.72 0.21 -0.04
C ILE A 86 18.87 -1.28 0.31
N ILE A 87 17.76 -2.03 0.30
CA ILE A 87 17.80 -3.48 0.54
C ILE A 87 18.65 -4.15 -0.54
N HIS A 88 18.45 -3.82 -1.82
CA HIS A 88 19.27 -4.36 -2.90
C HIS A 88 20.74 -4.01 -2.76
N ASP A 89 21.07 -2.78 -2.36
CA ASP A 89 22.46 -2.36 -2.16
C ASP A 89 23.16 -3.18 -1.06
N VAL A 90 22.47 -3.42 0.06
CA VAL A 90 23.01 -4.21 1.18
C VAL A 90 23.06 -5.71 0.84
N GLU A 91 22.11 -6.27 0.07
CA GLU A 91 22.20 -7.67 -0.39
C GLU A 91 23.43 -7.92 -1.26
N ASN A 92 23.86 -6.92 -2.03
CA ASN A 92 25.02 -7.01 -2.91
C ASN A 92 26.36 -6.84 -2.16
N ASP A 93 26.34 -6.29 -0.95
CA ASP A 93 27.53 -6.16 -0.10
C ASP A 93 27.71 -7.42 0.73
N ALA A 94 28.58 -8.33 0.28
CA ALA A 94 28.81 -9.67 0.84
C ALA A 94 29.34 -9.71 2.29
N THR A 95 29.42 -8.57 2.97
CA THR A 95 29.92 -8.41 4.34
C THR A 95 28.84 -8.36 5.41
N GLU A 96 27.57 -8.15 5.05
CA GLU A 96 26.47 -8.03 6.02
C GLU A 96 25.35 -9.04 5.71
N GLU A 97 24.95 -9.84 6.71
CA GLU A 97 23.72 -10.62 6.60
C GLU A 97 22.53 -9.66 6.71
N LEU A 98 21.72 -9.59 5.64
CA LEU A 98 20.60 -8.67 5.58
C LEU A 98 19.42 -9.21 6.39
N ASP A 99 19.19 -8.60 7.55
CA ASP A 99 17.99 -8.87 8.35
C ASP A 99 16.81 -8.04 7.81
N PHE A 100 15.96 -8.66 7.00
CA PHE A 100 14.73 -8.04 6.49
C PHE A 100 13.79 -7.58 7.61
N GLU A 101 13.85 -8.21 8.80
CA GLU A 101 13.07 -7.79 9.95
C GLU A 101 13.48 -6.39 10.42
N ALA A 102 14.75 -6.00 10.23
CA ALA A 102 15.26 -4.68 10.60
C ALA A 102 14.57 -3.52 9.86
N PHE A 103 13.99 -3.78 8.68
CA PHE A 103 13.25 -2.80 7.90
C PHE A 103 11.75 -2.80 8.18
N THR A 104 11.29 -3.68 9.07
CA THR A 104 9.86 -3.80 9.39
C THR A 104 9.36 -2.55 10.09
N VAL A 105 8.27 -1.98 9.55
CA VAL A 105 7.54 -0.90 10.19
C VAL A 105 6.28 -1.46 10.86
N THR A 106 6.02 -1.01 12.08
CA THR A 106 4.82 -1.39 12.84
C THR A 106 3.79 -0.26 12.75
N LEU A 107 2.63 -0.56 12.17
CA LEU A 107 1.57 0.41 11.91
C LEU A 107 0.38 0.15 12.83
N PRO A 108 0.04 1.05 13.77
CA PRO A 108 -1.15 0.89 14.59
C PRO A 108 -2.42 0.96 13.74
N ILE A 109 -3.29 -0.05 13.80
CA ILE A 109 -4.51 -0.13 12.96
C ILE A 109 -5.39 1.11 13.13
N ARG A 110 -5.55 1.58 14.37
CA ARG A 110 -6.36 2.76 14.70
C ARG A 110 -5.90 4.05 14.01
N GLU A 111 -4.64 4.11 13.56
CA GLU A 111 -4.06 5.25 12.87
C GLU A 111 -4.12 5.09 11.34
N ILE A 112 -4.48 3.91 10.82
CA ILE A 112 -4.64 3.66 9.39
C ILE A 112 -5.99 4.24 8.96
N VAL A 113 -5.94 5.31 8.17
CA VAL A 113 -7.14 5.97 7.64
C VAL A 113 -7.65 5.26 6.40
N TYR A 114 -6.75 4.75 5.56
CA TYR A 114 -7.11 4.11 4.30
C TYR A 114 -6.01 3.15 3.84
N ALA A 115 -6.39 1.99 3.32
CA ALA A 115 -5.46 1.04 2.72
C ALA A 115 -6.04 0.37 1.46
N HIS A 116 -5.19 0.10 0.47
CA HIS A 116 -5.57 -0.59 -0.77
C HIS A 116 -4.36 -1.24 -1.44
N LEU A 117 -4.61 -2.21 -2.33
CA LEU A 117 -3.56 -2.78 -3.18
C LEU A 117 -2.94 -1.71 -4.06
N HIS A 118 -1.62 -1.71 -4.14
CA HIS A 118 -0.84 -0.80 -4.94
C HIS A 118 -0.10 -1.56 -6.03
N ASP A 119 -0.23 -1.09 -7.26
CA ASP A 119 0.37 -1.72 -8.43
C ASP A 119 1.37 -0.72 -9.05
N PHE A 120 2.65 -0.96 -8.79
CA PHE A 120 3.73 -0.11 -9.29
C PHE A 120 3.81 -0.12 -10.83
N GLU A 121 3.49 -1.23 -11.49
CA GLU A 121 3.52 -1.32 -12.96
C GLU A 121 2.47 -0.43 -13.62
N LYS A 122 1.32 -0.27 -12.96
CA LYS A 122 0.21 0.57 -13.44
C LYS A 122 0.30 2.01 -12.94
N TYR A 123 1.17 2.32 -11.99
CA TYR A 123 1.28 3.64 -11.37
C TYR A 123 1.46 4.77 -12.39
N ASP A 124 2.38 4.60 -13.34
CA ASP A 124 2.61 5.60 -14.40
C ASP A 124 1.39 5.81 -15.29
N LYS A 125 0.62 4.76 -15.55
CA LYS A 125 -0.62 4.83 -16.33
C LYS A 125 -1.67 5.64 -15.57
N PHE A 126 -1.81 5.42 -14.26
CA PHE A 126 -2.67 6.23 -13.40
C PHE A 126 -2.24 7.70 -13.41
N LYS A 127 -0.94 8.00 -13.22
CA LYS A 127 -0.42 9.38 -13.23
C LYS A 127 -0.67 10.10 -14.55
N LYS A 128 -0.52 9.41 -15.68
CA LYS A 128 -0.84 9.97 -17.00
C LYS A 128 -2.34 10.26 -17.15
N ALA A 129 -3.19 9.36 -16.66
CA ALA A 129 -4.65 9.55 -16.69
C ALA A 129 -5.10 10.68 -15.78
N GLU A 130 -4.55 10.79 -14.57
CA GLU A 130 -4.81 11.89 -13.61
C GLU A 130 -4.47 13.24 -14.24
N LYS A 131 -3.28 13.38 -14.85
CA LYS A 131 -2.89 14.62 -15.55
C LYS A 131 -3.90 14.98 -16.64
N LYS A 132 -4.34 14.01 -17.45
CA LYS A 132 -5.35 14.24 -18.50
C LYS A 132 -6.67 14.76 -17.91
N LEU A 133 -7.09 14.25 -16.74
CA LEU A 133 -8.29 14.71 -16.06
C LEU A 133 -8.15 16.13 -15.52
N ASP A 134 -6.98 16.49 -14.96
CA ASP A 134 -6.70 17.86 -14.51
C ASP A 134 -6.85 18.88 -15.66
N PHE A 135 -6.34 18.55 -16.86
CA PHE A 135 -6.47 19.41 -18.04
C PHE A 135 -7.94 19.60 -18.45
N ILE A 136 -8.75 18.54 -18.44
CA ILE A 136 -10.18 18.62 -18.78
C ILE A 136 -10.96 19.46 -17.75
N GLN A 137 -10.63 19.37 -16.47
CA GLN A 137 -11.25 20.18 -15.42
C GLN A 137 -10.89 21.66 -15.55
N GLN A 138 -9.65 21.97 -15.96
CA GLN A 138 -9.24 23.34 -16.24
C GLN A 138 -9.98 23.91 -17.45
N ASP A 139 -10.07 23.16 -18.55
CA ASP A 139 -10.77 23.60 -19.75
C ASP A 139 -12.27 23.81 -19.50
N SER A 140 -12.93 22.92 -18.75
CA SER A 140 -14.36 23.05 -18.43
C SER A 140 -14.68 24.25 -17.51
N CYS A 141 -13.77 24.65 -16.62
CA CYS A 141 -13.92 25.88 -15.83
C CYS A 141 -13.72 27.17 -16.63
N VAL A 142 -13.03 27.13 -17.79
CA VAL A 142 -12.83 28.31 -18.64
C VAL A 142 -14.08 28.63 -19.46
N PHE A 143 -14.93 27.65 -19.77
CA PHE A 143 -16.16 27.86 -20.56
C PHE A 143 -17.37 28.35 -19.77
N THR A 144 -17.31 28.44 -18.43
CA THR A 144 -18.45 28.89 -17.59
C THR A 144 -18.41 30.37 -17.21
N ASN A 145 -17.38 31.14 -17.59
CA ASN A 145 -17.28 32.58 -17.33
C ASN A 145 -17.37 33.43 -18.60
N LYS A 146 -18.45 33.28 -19.36
CA LYS A 146 -18.93 34.31 -20.31
C LYS A 146 -20.42 34.56 -20.06
N LEU A 147 -20.68 35.52 -19.18
CA LEU A 147 -21.92 36.31 -19.15
C LEU A 147 -21.59 37.68 -19.73
#